data_AF-A0A7J4YT95-F1
#
_entry.id   AF-A0A7J4YT95-F1
#
_cell.length_a   1.000
_cell.length_b   1.000
_cell.length_c   1.000
_cell.angle_alpha   90.00
_cell.angle_beta   90.00
_cell.angle_gamma   90.00
#
_symmetry.space_group_name_H-M   'P 1'
#
loop_
_entity.id
_entity.type
_entity.pdbx_description
1 polymer ?
#
loop_
_entity_poly.entity_id
_entity_poly.type
_entity_poly.pdbx_seq_one_letter_code
_entity_poly.pdbx_strand_id
1 'polypeptide(L)'
;MRKYDSKGELVTEGYLVPNPNFIPKGEYKATELDKYKRSVDFLITSCGNRYEIIFNKPIILKETRSIKRIGGNGYLVTEKSLESLKKRYTHACDF
;
A
#
# COMPACT_ATOMS: atom_id res chain seq x y z
N MET A 1 -13.57 -5.59 35.47
CA MET A 1 -12.84 -5.22 36.70
C MET A 1 -13.82 -4.62 37.68
N ARG A 2 -13.92 -5.16 38.89
CA ARG A 2 -14.86 -4.69 39.92
C ARG A 2 -14.14 -3.81 40.93
N LYS A 3 -14.78 -2.71 41.34
CA LYS A 3 -14.31 -1.83 42.42
C LYS A 3 -15.36 -1.82 43.53
N TYR A 4 -14.90 -2.05 44.75
CA TYR A 4 -15.71 -2.06 45.97
C TYR A 4 -15.34 -0.85 46.83
N ASP A 5 -16.28 -0.39 47.66
CA ASP A 5 -16.02 0.64 48.67
C ASP A 5 -15.38 0.05 49.94
N SER A 6 -15.13 0.90 50.94
CA SER A 6 -14.55 0.50 52.22
C SER A 6 -15.49 -0.32 53.11
N LYS A 7 -16.78 -0.43 52.76
CA LYS A 7 -17.79 -1.25 53.45
C LYS A 7 -18.02 -2.60 52.75
N GLY A 8 -17.36 -2.84 51.62
CA GLY A 8 -17.48 -4.07 50.84
C GLY A 8 -18.62 -4.04 49.80
N GLU A 9 -19.27 -2.90 49.59
CA GLU A 9 -20.32 -2.74 48.59
C GLU A 9 -19.73 -2.47 47.20
N LEU A 10 -20.35 -3.05 46.16
CA LEU A 10 -19.89 -2.90 44.78
C LEU A 10 -20.22 -1.49 44.27
N VAL A 11 -19.19 -0.69 43.98
CA VAL A 11 -19.34 0.69 43.52
C VAL A 11 -19.41 0.78 42.00
N THR A 12 -18.58 -0.01 41.30
CA THR A 12 -18.57 -0.02 39.84
C THR A 12 -18.00 -1.33 39.31
N GLU A 13 -18.53 -1.78 38.19
CA GLU A 13 -18.05 -2.95 37.46
C GLU A 13 -17.75 -2.53 36.02
N GLY A 14 -16.46 -2.51 35.67
CA GLY A 14 -16.03 -2.37 34.28
C GLY A 14 -16.13 -3.69 33.55
N TYR A 15 -16.68 -3.67 32.34
CA TYR A 15 -16.75 -4.80 31.42
C TYR A 15 -16.05 -4.45 30.11
N LEU A 16 -15.62 -5.48 29.38
CA LEU A 16 -15.06 -5.31 28.05
C LEU A 16 -16.20 -5.08 27.07
N VAL A 17 -16.17 -3.93 26.38
CA VAL A 17 -17.10 -3.63 25.29
C VAL A 17 -16.47 -4.10 23.99
N PRO A 18 -17.14 -4.93 23.18
CA PRO A 18 -16.66 -5.27 21.85
C PRO A 18 -16.49 -3.99 21.03
N ASN A 19 -15.26 -3.71 20.60
CA ASN A 19 -15.03 -2.58 19.71
C ASN A 19 -15.51 -2.98 18.30
N PRO A 20 -16.52 -2.31 17.71
CA PRO A 20 -17.01 -2.64 16.38
C PRO A 20 -15.96 -2.40 15.28
N ASN A 21 -14.91 -1.63 15.58
CA ASN A 21 -13.76 -1.42 14.70
C ASN A 21 -12.64 -2.44 14.92
N PHE A 22 -12.83 -3.45 15.78
CA PHE A 22 -11.85 -4.50 16.01
C PHE A 22 -11.78 -5.41 14.78
N ILE A 23 -10.58 -5.53 14.22
CA ILE A 23 -10.33 -6.36 13.03
C ILE A 23 -9.81 -7.71 13.52
N PRO A 24 -10.49 -8.83 13.18
CA PRO A 24 -10.02 -10.16 13.54
C PRO A 24 -8.67 -10.44 12.87
N LYS A 25 -7.80 -11.13 13.61
CA LYS A 25 -6.45 -11.48 13.15
C LYS A 25 -6.56 -12.41 11.93
N GLY A 26 -6.06 -11.95 10.77
CA GLY A 26 -5.99 -12.76 9.54
C GLY A 26 -6.75 -12.19 8.34
N GLU A 27 -7.62 -11.19 8.54
CA GLU A 27 -8.29 -10.53 7.42
C GLU A 27 -7.51 -9.31 6.94
N TYR A 28 -7.15 -9.30 5.65
CA TYR A 28 -6.55 -8.12 5.02
C TYR A 28 -7.64 -7.08 4.73
N LYS A 29 -7.57 -5.94 5.41
CA LYS A 29 -8.40 -4.78 5.12
C LYS A 29 -7.59 -3.78 4.30
N ALA A 30 -8.04 -3.51 3.07
CA ALA A 30 -7.41 -2.51 2.21
C ALA A 30 -7.38 -1.15 2.92
N THR A 31 -6.18 -0.64 3.14
CA THR A 31 -5.93 0.66 3.75
C THR A 31 -6.17 1.78 2.73
N GLU A 32 -6.26 3.02 3.20
CA GLU A 32 -6.30 4.19 2.31
C GLU A 32 -5.06 4.25 1.41
N LEU A 33 -3.91 3.79 1.91
CA LEU A 33 -2.67 3.69 1.16
C LEU A 33 -2.76 2.66 0.03
N ASP A 34 -3.42 1.53 0.25
CA ASP A 34 -3.68 0.53 -0.80
C ASP A 34 -4.62 1.07 -1.88
N LYS A 35 -5.64 1.83 -1.48
CA LYS A 35 -6.53 2.52 -2.42
C LYS A 35 -5.77 3.55 -3.24
N TYR A 36 -4.89 4.32 -2.61
CA TYR A 36 -4.03 5.29 -3.29
C TYR A 36 -3.08 4.61 -4.28
N LYS A 37 -2.38 3.55 -3.88
CA LYS A 37 -1.47 2.77 -4.75
C LYS A 37 -2.19 2.15 -5.96
N ARG A 38 -3.47 1.79 -5.84
CA ARG A 38 -4.28 1.32 -6.97
C ARG A 38 -4.76 2.46 -7.88
N SER A 39 -4.83 3.69 -7.37
CA SER A 39 -5.34 4.84 -8.11
C SER A 39 -4.31 5.45 -9.07
N VAL A 40 -3.02 5.30 -8.79
CA VAL A 40 -1.94 5.80 -9.65
C VAL A 40 -1.78 4.96 -10.91
N ASP A 41 -1.09 5.49 -11.92
CA ASP A 41 -0.90 4.78 -13.19
C ASP A 41 0.14 3.67 -13.08
N PHE A 42 1.24 3.90 -12.34
CA PHE A 42 2.26 2.89 -12.11
C PHE A 42 2.89 2.96 -10.71
N LEU A 43 3.40 1.81 -10.27
CA LEU A 43 4.13 1.64 -9.02
C LEU A 43 5.61 1.40 -9.31
N ILE A 44 6.48 2.01 -8.51
CA ILE A 44 7.91 1.69 -8.48
C ILE A 44 8.10 0.63 -7.41
N THR A 45 8.45 -0.58 -7.83
CA THR A 45 8.52 -1.76 -6.96
C THR A 45 9.94 -2.09 -6.51
N SER A 46 10.95 -1.67 -7.27
CA SER A 46 12.35 -1.91 -6.93
C SER A 46 13.26 -0.81 -7.44
N CYS A 47 14.29 -0.51 -6.66
CA CYS A 47 15.35 0.44 -6.96
C CYS A 47 16.68 -0.33 -7.05
N GLY A 48 17.32 -0.29 -8.23
CA GLY A 48 18.63 -0.87 -8.46
C GLY A 48 19.34 -0.15 -9.61
N ASN A 49 20.19 -0.84 -10.36
CA ASN A 49 20.80 -0.27 -11.58
C ASN A 49 19.74 0.16 -12.62
N ARG A 50 18.59 -0.49 -12.59
CA ARG A 50 17.36 -0.07 -13.27
C ARG A 50 16.23 -0.09 -12.25
N TYR A 51 15.28 0.81 -12.42
CA TYR A 51 14.07 0.84 -11.63
C TYR A 51 13.06 -0.13 -12.21
N GLU A 52 12.42 -0.90 -11.35
CA GLU A 52 11.30 -1.74 -11.74
C GLU A 52 10.01 -0.96 -11.55
N ILE A 53 9.21 -0.88 -12.61
CA ILE A 53 7.90 -0.24 -12.59
C ILE A 53 6.83 -1.21 -13.07
N ILE A 54 5.67 -1.18 -12.43
CA ILE A 54 4.49 -1.98 -12.80
C ILE A 54 3.31 -1.05 -13.03
N PHE A 55 2.72 -1.09 -14.21
CA PHE A 55 1.51 -0.33 -14.49
C PHE A 55 0.26 -1.04 -13.95
N ASN A 56 -0.59 -0.29 -13.25
CA ASN A 56 -1.88 -0.77 -12.78
C ASN A 56 -2.86 -1.05 -13.92
N LYS A 57 -2.63 -0.43 -15.09
CA LYS A 57 -3.39 -0.63 -16.33
C LYS A 57 -2.49 -1.25 -17.40
N PRO A 58 -3.04 -2.00 -18.38
CA PRO A 58 -2.26 -2.57 -19.47
C PRO A 58 -1.78 -1.49 -20.43
N ILE A 59 -0.65 -0.87 -20.12
CA ILE A 59 0.03 0.13 -20.95
C ILE A 59 1.18 -0.54 -21.68
N ILE A 60 1.25 -0.33 -22.99
CA ILE A 60 2.32 -0.82 -23.85
C ILE A 60 3.32 0.33 -24.06
N LEU A 61 4.50 0.21 -23.45
CA LEU A 61 5.62 1.11 -23.71
C LEU A 61 6.46 0.56 -24.87
N LYS A 62 6.98 1.46 -25.72
CA LYS A 62 7.93 1.10 -26.77
C LYS A 62 9.24 0.63 -26.13
N GLU A 63 9.64 -0.60 -26.42
CA GLU A 63 10.92 -1.14 -25.95
C GLU A 63 12.09 -0.38 -26.57
N THR A 64 13.05 -0.01 -25.71
CA THR A 64 14.27 0.70 -26.09
C THR A 64 15.42 0.23 -25.20
N ARG A 65 16.65 0.68 -25.45
CA ARG A 65 17.80 0.40 -24.56
C ARG A 65 17.52 0.78 -23.10
N SER A 66 16.71 1.81 -22.89
CA SER A 66 16.40 2.39 -21.59
C SER A 66 15.11 1.88 -20.94
N ILE A 67 14.26 1.18 -21.70
CA ILE A 67 12.99 0.60 -21.24
C ILE A 67 12.93 -0.85 -21.73
N LYS A 68 13.07 -1.80 -20.80
CA LYS A 68 13.04 -3.24 -21.09
C LYS A 68 11.80 -3.85 -20.43
N ARG A 69 10.99 -4.61 -21.16
CA ARG A 69 9.86 -5.32 -20.58
C ARG A 69 10.34 -6.56 -19.82
N ILE A 70 9.73 -6.86 -18.68
CA ILE A 70 10.06 -8.02 -17.84
C ILE A 70 8.93 -9.03 -17.69
N GLY A 71 7.69 -8.65 -18.00
CA GLY A 71 6.53 -9.53 -17.97
C GLY A 71 5.26 -8.77 -17.62
N GLY A 72 4.10 -9.21 -18.12
CA GLY A 72 2.82 -8.53 -17.90
C GLY A 72 2.89 -7.03 -18.20
N ASN A 73 2.58 -6.21 -17.18
CA ASN A 73 2.63 -4.75 -17.21
C ASN A 73 3.92 -4.18 -16.58
N GLY A 74 4.93 -5.01 -16.34
CA GLY A 74 6.19 -4.67 -15.70
C GLY A 74 7.30 -4.28 -16.68
N TYR A 75 8.06 -3.24 -16.33
CA TYR A 75 9.19 -2.72 -17.09
C TYR A 75 10.37 -2.39 -16.18
N LEU A 76 11.58 -2.61 -16.70
CA LEU A 76 12.83 -2.08 -16.15
C LEU A 76 13.21 -0.81 -16.90
N VAL A 77 13.34 0.28 -16.18
CA VAL A 77 13.61 1.60 -16.74
C VAL A 77 14.88 2.21 -16.14
N THR A 78 15.65 2.92 -16.96
CA THR A 78 16.75 3.76 -16.45
C THR A 78 16.20 5.02 -15.79
N GLU A 79 16.99 5.65 -14.93
CA GLU A 79 16.60 6.86 -14.19
C GLU A 79 16.04 7.97 -15.08
N LYS A 80 16.75 8.32 -16.16
CA LYS A 80 16.29 9.34 -17.13
C LYS A 80 14.93 9.01 -17.77
N SER A 81 14.67 7.73 -18.01
CA SER A 81 13.39 7.29 -18.56
C SER A 81 12.30 7.32 -17.50
N LEU A 82 12.62 6.94 -16.26
CA LEU A 82 11.72 7.04 -15.12
C LEU A 82 11.28 8.48 -14.89
N GLU A 83 12.20 9.45 -14.86
CA GLU A 83 11.87 10.87 -14.71
C GLU A 83 10.94 11.37 -15.83
N SER A 84 11.17 10.91 -17.06
CA SER A 84 10.30 11.24 -18.20
C SER A 84 8.90 10.64 -18.04
N LEU A 85 8.79 9.43 -17.48
CA LEU A 85 7.51 8.77 -17.20
C LEU A 85 6.77 9.43 -16.04
N LYS A 86 7.48 9.83 -14.96
CA LYS A 86 6.91 10.55 -13.81
C LYS A 86 6.27 11.88 -14.20
N LYS A 87 6.71 12.51 -15.28
CA LYS A 87 6.10 13.75 -15.83
C LYS A 87 4.81 13.49 -16.60
N ARG A 88 4.58 12.27 -17.09
CA ARG A 88 3.44 11.91 -17.94
C ARG A 88 2.37 11.11 -17.20
N TYR A 89 2.76 10.40 -16.15
CA TYR A 89 1.91 9.45 -15.44
C TYR A 89 2.01 9.68 -13.94
N THR A 90 0.90 9.45 -13.27
CA THR A 90 0.86 9.41 -11.81
C THR A 90 1.58 8.17 -11.28
N HIS A 91 2.30 8.31 -10.18
CA HIS A 91 3.13 7.23 -9.66
C HIS A 91 3.16 7.20 -8.14
N ALA A 92 3.47 6.03 -7.60
CA ALA A 92 3.78 5.83 -6.18
C ALA A 92 4.91 4.80 -6.02
N CYS A 93 5.53 4.79 -4.84
CA CYS A 93 6.50 3.75 -4.45
C CYS A 93 5.80 2.66 -3.65
N ASP A 94 6.24 1.41 -3.81
CA ASP A 94 5.68 0.23 -3.14
C ASP A 94 6.64 -0.44 -2.14
N PHE A 95 7.68 0.28 -1.71
CA PHE A 95 8.69 -0.17 -0.74
C PHE A 95 8.75 0.76 0.47
#